data_AF-W2CY54-F1
#
_entry.id   AF-W2CY54-F1
#
_cell.length_a   1.000
_cell.length_b   1.000
_cell.length_c   1.000
_cell.angle_alpha   90.00
_cell.angle_beta   90.00
_cell.angle_gamma   90.00
#
_symmetry.space_group_name_H-M   'P 1'
#
loop_
_entity.id
_entity.type
_entity.pdbx_description
1 polymer ?
#
loop_
_entity_poly.entity_id
_entity_poly.type
_entity_poly.pdbx_seq_one_letter_code
_entity_poly.pdbx_strand_id
1 'polypeptide(L)'
;MERISIKDVVGTDVRSRISLDAVKALMTHGGEYVIDMEGVTSISRSVADELYNLQQDYGAVRFEHQTEFVQRMMSILWDGRSKKRVREEEDVEMMDMTSIEDFSRYLLSI
;
A
#
# COMPACT_ATOMS: atom_id res chain seq x y z
N MET A 1 15.00 -18.56 -8.78
CA MET A 1 13.82 -18.09 -8.06
C MET A 1 14.01 -18.32 -6.56
N GLU A 2 14.28 -17.26 -5.81
CA GLU A 2 14.47 -17.29 -4.35
C GLU A 2 13.13 -17.06 -3.64
N ARG A 3 12.94 -17.65 -2.46
CA ARG A 3 11.70 -17.50 -1.68
C ARG A 3 11.99 -16.77 -0.36
N ILE A 4 11.20 -15.74 -0.07
CA ILE A 4 11.29 -14.94 1.15
C ILE A 4 9.95 -15.04 1.90
N SER A 5 10.00 -15.51 3.15
CA SER A 5 8.84 -15.59 4.04
C SER A 5 8.61 -14.26 4.74
N ILE A 6 7.45 -13.63 4.50
CA ILE A 6 7.09 -12.37 5.16
C ILE A 6 6.89 -12.57 6.66
N LYS A 7 6.25 -13.68 7.06
CA LYS A 7 6.06 -13.99 8.48
C LYS A 7 7.38 -14.06 9.24
N ASP A 8 8.41 -14.64 8.64
CA ASP A 8 9.70 -14.83 9.32
C ASP A 8 10.54 -13.55 9.35
N VAL A 9 10.37 -12.66 8.35
CA VAL A 9 11.13 -11.40 8.27
C VAL A 9 10.44 -10.27 9.03
N VAL A 10 9.11 -10.17 8.97
CA VAL A 10 8.35 -9.00 9.49
C VAL A 10 7.19 -9.36 10.42
N GLY A 11 6.85 -10.65 10.56
CA GLY A 11 5.73 -11.10 11.38
C GLY A 11 4.41 -11.29 10.63
N THR A 12 3.35 -11.64 11.36
CA THR A 12 2.07 -12.07 10.79
C THR A 12 1.06 -10.94 10.55
N ASP A 13 1.17 -9.83 11.28
CA ASP A 13 0.32 -8.63 11.11
C ASP A 13 1.21 -7.44 10.72
N VAL A 14 1.17 -7.06 9.45
CA VAL A 14 2.14 -6.13 8.85
C VAL A 14 1.48 -4.78 8.62
N ARG A 15 1.71 -3.84 9.54
CA ARG A 15 1.02 -2.53 9.52
C ARG A 15 1.88 -1.37 9.03
N SER A 16 3.20 -1.49 9.12
CA SER A 16 4.13 -0.41 8.80
C SER A 16 4.88 -0.67 7.50
N ARG A 17 4.90 0.33 6.61
CA ARG A 17 5.71 0.34 5.39
C ARG A 17 7.19 -0.01 5.64
N ILE A 18 7.77 0.55 6.71
CA ILE A 18 9.19 0.41 7.04
C ILE A 18 9.58 -1.06 7.28
N SER A 19 8.63 -1.90 7.69
CA SER A 19 8.90 -3.32 7.88
C SER A 19 9.40 -4.00 6.60
N LEU A 20 8.97 -3.55 5.41
CA LEU A 20 9.40 -4.14 4.14
C LEU A 20 10.83 -3.74 3.73
N ASP A 21 11.48 -2.81 4.43
CA ASP A 21 12.90 -2.51 4.18
C ASP A 21 13.78 -3.73 4.51
N ALA A 22 13.40 -4.52 5.51
CA ALA A 22 14.07 -5.78 5.84
C ALA A 22 13.92 -6.82 4.71
N VAL A 23 12.77 -6.85 4.03
CA VAL A 23 12.53 -7.72 2.87
C VAL A 23 13.37 -7.28 1.69
N LYS A 24 13.39 -5.97 1.39
CA LYS A 24 14.21 -5.39 0.31
C LYS A 24 15.70 -5.63 0.50
N ALA A 25 16.19 -5.56 1.74
CA ALA A 25 17.59 -5.81 2.04
C ALA A 25 18.05 -7.24 1.70
N LEU A 26 17.11 -8.19 1.57
CA LEU A 26 17.38 -9.56 1.14
C LEU A 26 17.30 -9.73 -0.38
N MET A 27 16.86 -8.71 -1.11
CA MET A 27 16.66 -8.75 -2.55
C MET A 27 17.81 -8.06 -3.28
N THR A 28 18.10 -8.54 -4.49
CA THR A 28 19.08 -7.97 -5.41
C THR A 28 18.39 -7.59 -6.72
N HIS A 29 18.84 -6.49 -7.35
CA HIS A 29 18.26 -6.06 -8.63
C HIS A 29 18.45 -7.13 -9.71
N GLY A 30 17.38 -7.43 -10.46
CA GLY A 30 17.38 -8.45 -11.49
C GLY A 30 17.18 -9.89 -10.98
N GLY A 31 17.03 -10.09 -9.66
CA GLY A 31 16.67 -11.38 -9.09
C GLY A 31 15.19 -11.72 -9.28
N GLU A 32 14.89 -13.03 -9.32
CA GLU A 32 13.52 -13.55 -9.35
C GLU A 32 13.11 -14.01 -7.95
N TYR A 33 12.05 -13.43 -7.41
CA TYR A 33 11.63 -13.61 -6.02
C TYR A 33 10.18 -14.09 -5.92
N VAL A 34 9.96 -15.06 -5.04
CA VAL A 34 8.65 -15.39 -4.49
C VAL A 34 8.58 -14.86 -3.06
N ILE A 35 7.66 -13.94 -2.84
CA ILE A 35 7.31 -13.44 -1.53
C ILE A 35 6.18 -14.32 -0.99
N ASP A 36 6.52 -15.16 -0.02
CA ASP A 36 5.61 -16.09 0.62
C ASP A 36 4.85 -15.39 1.76
N MET A 37 3.53 -15.33 1.62
CA MET A 37 2.62 -14.66 2.55
C MET A 37 1.95 -15.65 3.51
N GLU A 38 2.38 -16.92 3.52
CA GLU A 38 1.83 -17.91 4.43
C GLU A 38 1.90 -17.46 5.89
N GLY A 39 0.76 -17.52 6.58
CA GLY A 39 0.63 -17.08 7.97
C GLY A 39 0.52 -15.57 8.18
N VAL A 40 0.59 -14.75 7.12
CA VAL A 40 0.28 -13.31 7.19
C VAL A 40 -1.23 -13.13 7.23
N THR A 41 -1.74 -12.61 8.35
CA THR A 41 -3.18 -12.50 8.62
C THR A 41 -3.75 -11.17 8.14
N SER A 42 -2.95 -10.10 8.15
CA SER A 42 -3.37 -8.78 7.68
C SER A 42 -2.20 -7.92 7.22
N ILE A 43 -2.47 -7.03 6.26
CA ILE A 43 -1.57 -5.97 5.84
C ILE A 43 -2.29 -4.62 5.80
N SER A 44 -1.58 -3.54 6.06
CA SER A 44 -2.11 -2.18 5.87
C SER A 44 -2.04 -1.75 4.40
N ARG A 45 -2.78 -0.67 4.08
CA ARG A 45 -2.75 -0.06 2.74
C ARG A 45 -1.35 0.40 2.33
N SER A 46 -0.57 0.96 3.25
CA SER A 46 0.78 1.43 2.96
C SER A 46 1.75 0.28 2.70
N VAL A 47 1.60 -0.85 3.40
CA VAL A 47 2.36 -2.07 3.15
C VAL A 47 2.01 -2.64 1.76
N ALA A 48 0.73 -2.70 1.42
CA ALA A 48 0.32 -3.16 0.10
C ALA A 48 0.83 -2.25 -1.03
N ASP A 49 0.85 -0.92 -0.85
CA ASP A 49 1.46 0.00 -1.84
C ASP A 49 2.98 -0.25 -1.97
N GLU A 50 3.66 -0.61 -0.89
CA GLU A 50 5.08 -0.94 -0.95
C GLU A 50 5.34 -2.29 -1.64
N LEU A 51 4.49 -3.30 -1.44
CA LEU A 51 4.51 -4.54 -2.23
C LEU A 51 4.29 -4.26 -3.73
N TYR A 52 3.51 -3.25 -4.09
CA TYR A 52 3.31 -2.84 -5.50
C TYR A 52 4.61 -2.35 -6.09
N ASN A 53 5.27 -1.46 -5.37
CA ASN A 53 6.55 -0.89 -5.78
C ASN A 53 7.61 -1.99 -5.93
N LEU A 54 7.63 -3.01 -5.06
CA LEU A 54 8.52 -4.17 -5.23
C LEU A 54 8.35 -4.85 -6.60
N GLN A 55 7.12 -5.06 -7.05
CA GLN A 55 6.87 -5.64 -8.38
C GLN A 55 7.33 -4.73 -9.52
N GLN A 56 7.21 -3.41 -9.37
CA GLN A 56 7.67 -2.46 -10.39
C GLN A 56 9.20 -2.35 -10.43
N ASP A 57 9.85 -2.34 -9.27
CA ASP A 57 11.28 -2.07 -9.14
C ASP A 57 12.15 -3.29 -9.45
N TYR A 58 11.65 -4.50 -9.16
CA TYR A 58 12.39 -5.75 -9.34
C TYR A 58 11.86 -6.62 -10.48
N GLY A 59 10.65 -6.35 -11.00
CA GLY A 59 10.05 -6.95 -12.20
C GLY A 59 9.64 -8.43 -12.07
N ALA A 60 10.50 -9.28 -11.51
CA ALA A 60 10.29 -10.70 -11.34
C ALA A 60 9.91 -11.07 -9.90
N VAL A 61 8.95 -10.34 -9.33
CA VAL A 61 8.41 -10.60 -7.98
C VAL A 61 7.02 -11.20 -8.07
N ARG A 62 6.84 -12.38 -7.47
CA ARG A 62 5.54 -13.05 -7.31
C ARG A 62 5.17 -13.12 -5.85
N PHE A 63 3.88 -13.10 -5.57
CA PHE A 63 3.34 -13.24 -4.23
C PHE A 63 2.53 -14.55 -4.18
N GLU A 64 2.81 -15.40 -3.20
CA GLU A 64 2.14 -16.70 -3.02
C GLU A 64 1.55 -16.82 -1.60
N HIS A 65 0.60 -17.75 -1.43
CA HIS A 65 -0.05 -18.09 -0.16
C HIS A 65 -0.66 -16.92 0.61
N GLN A 66 -1.14 -15.89 -0.09
CA GLN A 66 -1.90 -14.82 0.54
C GLN A 66 -3.20 -15.39 1.11
N THR A 67 -3.56 -14.94 2.29
CA THR A 67 -4.95 -15.08 2.76
C THR A 67 -5.88 -14.26 1.86
N GLU A 68 -7.15 -14.64 1.80
CA GLU A 68 -8.15 -13.94 0.98
C GLU A 68 -8.22 -12.44 1.32
N PHE A 69 -8.08 -12.09 2.60
CA PHE A 69 -8.08 -10.70 3.05
C PHE A 69 -6.88 -9.90 2.51
N VAL A 70 -5.68 -10.47 2.61
CA VAL A 70 -4.46 -9.87 2.08
C VAL A 70 -4.54 -9.73 0.57
N GLN A 71 -4.97 -10.78 -0.13
CA GLN A 71 -5.16 -10.76 -1.58
C GLN A 71 -6.13 -9.64 -1.99
N ARG A 72 -7.28 -9.52 -1.31
CA ARG A 72 -8.27 -8.48 -1.59
C ARG A 72 -7.70 -7.07 -1.42
N MET A 73 -6.95 -6.82 -0.35
CA MET A 73 -6.28 -5.53 -0.11
C MET A 73 -5.30 -5.18 -1.24
N MET A 74 -4.48 -6.14 -1.66
CA MET A 74 -3.54 -5.97 -2.77
C MET A 74 -4.28 -5.68 -4.07
N SER A 75 -5.30 -6.47 -4.43
CA SER A 75 -6.05 -6.30 -5.67
C SER A 75 -6.69 -4.90 -5.78
N ILE A 76 -7.33 -4.41 -4.72
CA ILE A 76 -7.93 -3.06 -4.69
C ILE A 76 -6.88 -1.98 -5.02
N LEU A 77 -5.67 -2.12 -4.48
CA LEU A 77 -4.59 -1.18 -4.75
C LEU A 77 -4.03 -1.31 -6.15
N TRP A 78 -3.80 -2.52 -6.65
CA TRP A 78 -3.31 -2.75 -8.02
C TRP A 78 -4.27 -2.15 -9.04
N ASP A 79 -5.57 -2.40 -8.86
CA ASP A 79 -6.63 -1.85 -9.72
C ASP A 79 -6.70 -0.32 -9.62
N GLY A 80 -6.44 0.23 -8.44
CA GLY A 80 -6.38 1.68 -8.23
C GLY A 80 -5.13 2.32 -8.85
N ARG A 81 -4.00 1.61 -8.91
CA ARG A 81 -2.72 2.09 -9.46
C ARG A 81 -2.62 1.92 -10.97
N SER A 82 -3.29 0.92 -11.54
CA SER A 82 -3.33 0.69 -12.99
C SER A 82 -4.14 1.76 -13.75
N LYS A 83 -5.01 2.50 -13.05
CA LYS A 83 -5.80 3.59 -13.61
C LYS A 83 -5.10 4.92 -13.44
N LYS A 84 -4.99 5.70 -14.52
CA LYS A 84 -4.55 7.10 -14.44
C LYS A 84 -5.55 7.86 -13.56
N ARG A 85 -5.08 8.47 -12.47
CA ARG A 85 -5.91 9.35 -11.65
C ARG A 85 -6.33 10.55 -12.50
N VAL A 86 -7.61 10.61 -12.83
CA VAL A 86 -8.25 11.79 -13.40
C VAL A 86 -8.95 12.47 -12.23
N ARG A 87 -8.52 13.68 -11.89
CA ARG A 87 -9.29 14.56 -11.01
C ARG A 87 -10.18 15.36 -11.91
N GLU A 88 -11.48 15.23 -11.74
CA GLU A 88 -12.40 16.17 -12.36
C GLU A 88 -12.12 17.53 -11.71
N GLU A 89 -11.97 18.56 -12.54
CA GLU A 89 -11.95 19.93 -12.05
C GLU A 89 -13.39 20.25 -11.63
N GLU A 90 -13.71 19.97 -10.37
CA GLU A 90 -14.88 20.55 -9.73
C GLU A 90 -14.62 22.05 -9.58
N ASP A 91 -15.64 22.86 -9.86
CA ASP A 91 -15.62 24.30 -9.60
C ASP A 91 -15.73 24.49 -8.08
N VAL A 92 -14.61 24.27 -7.38
CA VAL A 92 -14.53 24.32 -5.92
C VAL A 92 -14.31 25.76 -5.51
N GLU A 93 -15.31 26.35 -4.87
CA GLU A 93 -15.20 27.68 -4.29
C GLU A 93 -14.23 27.63 -3.10
N MET A 94 -13.08 28.29 -3.25
CA MET A 94 -12.12 28.46 -2.15
C MET A 94 -12.68 29.49 -1.17
N MET A 95 -13.20 29.03 -0.03
CA MET A 95 -13.60 29.91 1.06
C MET A 95 -12.39 30.31 1.91
N ASP A 96 -12.12 31.62 1.95
CA ASP A 96 -11.11 32.18 2.85
C ASP A 96 -11.70 32.29 4.26
N MET A 97 -11.20 31.47 5.20
CA MET A 97 -11.62 31.48 6.59
C MET A 97 -10.49 32.02 7.45
N THR A 98 -10.65 33.26 7.90
CA THR A 98 -9.59 34.02 8.59
C THR A 98 -9.50 33.74 10.08
N SER A 99 -10.43 32.96 10.65
CA SER A 99 -10.46 32.61 12.07
C SER A 99 -11.02 31.22 12.34
N ILE A 100 -10.71 30.66 13.51
CA ILE A 100 -11.28 29.39 14.00
C ILE A 100 -12.79 29.52 14.16
N GLU A 101 -13.29 30.69 14.54
CA GLU A 101 -14.71 30.98 14.70
C GLU A 101 -15.46 30.99 13.35
N ASP A 102 -14.82 31.46 12.27
CA ASP A 102 -15.39 31.41 10.92
C ASP A 102 -15.45 29.97 10.41
N PHE A 103 -14.37 29.20 10.62
CA PHE A 103 -14.34 27.77 10.30
C PHE A 103 -15.38 26.97 11.09
N SER A 104 -15.51 27.25 12.40
CA SER A 104 -16.49 26.58 13.25
C SER A 104 -17.93 26.88 12.81
N ARG A 105 -18.22 28.14 12.43
CA ARG A 105 -19.53 28.53 11.90
C ARG A 105 -19.84 27.84 10.58
N TYR A 106 -18.87 27.74 9.69
CA TYR A 106 -19.04 27.01 8.43
C TYR A 106 -19.39 25.53 8.68
N LEU A 107 -18.64 24.83 9.53
CA LEU A 107 -18.90 23.42 9.86
C LEU A 107 -20.30 23.18 10.44
N LEU A 108 -20.86 24.17 11.14
CA LEU A 108 -22.22 24.11 11.70
C LEU A 108 -23.31 24.47 10.69
N SER A 109 -22.95 25.00 9.52
CA SER A 109 -23.87 25.42 8.45
C SER A 109 -24.07 24.38 7.35
N ILE A 110 -23.30 23.29 7.37
CA ILE A 110 -23.35 22.15 6.43
C ILE A 110 -24.18 21.00 6.99
#